data_AF-B9T8P0-F1
#
_entry.id   AF-B9T8P0-F1
#
_cell.length_a   1.000
_cell.length_b   1.000
_cell.length_c   1.000
_cell.angle_alpha   90.00
_cell.angle_beta   90.00
_cell.angle_gamma   90.00
#
_symmetry.space_group_name_H-M   'P 1'
#
loop_
_entity.id
_entity.type
_entity.pdbx_description
1 polymer ?
#
loop_
_entity_poly.entity_id
_entity_poly.type
_entity_poly.pdbx_seq_one_letter_code
_entity_poly.pdbx_strand_id
1 'polypeptide(L)'
;MVCSLALWWPSTVLHAHATPAESAAEDVQSVAAEMHETWDKPNQPLTLPVIVIHQGMAIADWIQDDKGGRALLKYHPAHQHWHTLLCGGSELTSSRHLEAAGMSSADAQALAALLQNHEQDLTDDQRQRIDSFKGVVKFSKGKPVSSTAHDMHGDTHGH
;
A
#
# COMPACT_ATOMS: atom_id res chain seq x y z
N MET A 1 -58.80 11.85 -37.09
CA MET A 1 -57.96 12.22 -38.24
C MET A 1 -56.56 12.51 -37.71
N VAL A 2 -55.62 11.62 -38.04
CA VAL A 2 -54.16 11.61 -37.81
C VAL A 2 -53.60 12.31 -36.56
N CYS A 3 -53.13 11.48 -35.61
CA CYS A 3 -52.26 11.86 -34.51
C CYS A 3 -50.82 11.57 -34.94
N SER A 4 -49.97 12.60 -34.99
CA SER A 4 -48.59 12.53 -35.47
C SER A 4 -47.59 12.37 -34.33
N LEU A 5 -46.74 11.35 -34.47
CA LEU A 5 -45.29 11.31 -34.21
C LEU A 5 -44.76 11.77 -32.84
N ALA A 6 -44.34 10.78 -32.04
CA ALA A 6 -43.13 10.90 -31.25
C ALA A 6 -42.35 9.58 -31.36
N LEU A 7 -41.31 9.61 -32.19
CA LEU A 7 -40.26 8.60 -32.25
C LEU A 7 -39.56 8.58 -30.89
N TRP A 8 -39.94 7.64 -30.04
CA TRP A 8 -39.18 7.28 -28.84
C TRP A 8 -37.88 6.64 -29.31
N TRP A 9 -36.76 7.31 -29.11
CA TRP A 9 -35.44 6.68 -29.21
C TRP A 9 -35.06 6.04 -27.86
N PRO A 10 -34.57 4.80 -27.83
CA PRO A 10 -34.14 4.15 -26.60
C PRO A 10 -32.74 4.66 -26.24
N SER A 11 -32.60 5.33 -25.09
CA SER A 11 -31.29 5.49 -24.46
C SER A 11 -31.14 4.42 -23.38
N THR A 12 -30.87 3.18 -23.80
CA THR A 12 -30.25 2.21 -22.92
C THR A 12 -28.81 2.65 -22.67
N VAL A 13 -28.60 3.39 -21.59
CA VAL A 13 -27.27 3.58 -21.03
C VAL A 13 -26.83 2.21 -20.51
N LEU A 14 -25.90 1.57 -21.21
CA LEU A 14 -25.22 0.39 -20.72
C LEU A 14 -24.41 0.81 -19.49
N HIS A 15 -24.95 0.59 -18.29
CA HIS A 15 -24.17 0.65 -17.06
C HIS A 15 -23.13 -0.47 -17.13
N ALA A 16 -21.88 -0.10 -17.43
CA ALA A 16 -20.74 -1.00 -17.26
C ALA A 16 -20.65 -1.34 -15.78
N HIS A 17 -21.01 -2.58 -15.43
CA HIS A 17 -20.69 -3.14 -14.12
C HIS A 17 -19.23 -3.57 -14.19
N ALA A 18 -18.33 -2.84 -13.53
CA ALA A 18 -17.00 -3.40 -13.26
C ALA A 18 -17.22 -4.70 -12.47
N THR A 19 -16.63 -5.79 -12.94
CA THR A 19 -16.76 -7.08 -12.26
C THR A 19 -15.90 -7.06 -10.98
N PRO A 20 -16.34 -7.67 -9.86
CA PRO A 20 -15.61 -7.59 -8.58
C PRO A 20 -14.15 -8.06 -8.65
N ALA A 21 -13.83 -8.97 -9.57
CA ALA A 21 -12.47 -9.46 -9.79
C ALA A 21 -11.56 -8.41 -10.47
N GLU A 22 -12.13 -7.56 -11.32
CA GLU A 22 -11.39 -6.49 -12.02
C GLU A 22 -10.98 -5.41 -11.02
N SER A 23 -11.90 -5.00 -10.14
CA SER A 23 -11.62 -4.01 -9.09
C SER A 23 -10.57 -4.51 -8.09
N ALA A 24 -10.59 -5.79 -7.72
CA ALA A 24 -9.56 -6.36 -6.85
C ALA A 24 -8.17 -6.35 -7.50
N ALA A 25 -8.09 -6.61 -8.81
CA ALA A 25 -6.83 -6.52 -9.55
C ALA A 25 -6.35 -5.06 -9.65
N GLU A 26 -7.23 -4.11 -9.90
CA GLU A 26 -6.93 -2.68 -9.93
C GLU A 26 -6.41 -2.17 -8.57
N ASP A 27 -6.99 -2.63 -7.46
CA ASP A 27 -6.54 -2.29 -6.11
C ASP A 27 -5.12 -2.83 -5.84
N VAL A 28 -4.84 -4.08 -6.23
CA VAL A 28 -3.50 -4.68 -6.13
C VAL A 28 -2.48 -3.89 -6.96
N GLN A 29 -2.83 -3.51 -8.20
CA GLN A 29 -1.98 -2.68 -9.05
C GLN A 29 -1.73 -1.30 -8.41
N SER A 30 -2.75 -0.71 -7.80
CA SER A 30 -2.64 0.59 -7.12
C SER A 30 -1.69 0.50 -5.93
N VAL A 31 -1.80 -0.53 -5.09
CA VAL A 31 -0.86 -0.77 -3.98
C VAL A 31 0.57 -0.99 -4.50
N ALA A 32 0.74 -1.75 -5.58
CA ALA A 32 2.05 -2.00 -6.17
C ALA A 32 2.68 -0.70 -6.70
N ALA A 33 1.91 0.12 -7.43
CA ALA A 33 2.37 1.40 -7.95
C ALA A 33 2.87 2.32 -6.81
N GLU A 34 2.13 2.38 -5.72
CA GLU A 34 2.46 3.16 -4.52
C GLU A 34 3.76 2.70 -3.85
N MET A 35 3.93 1.38 -3.72
CA MET A 35 5.16 0.79 -3.18
C MET A 35 6.36 1.09 -4.07
N HIS A 36 6.24 0.94 -5.39
CA HIS A 36 7.31 1.26 -6.34
C HIS A 36 7.62 2.76 -6.34
N GLU A 37 6.63 3.63 -6.38
CA GLU A 37 6.84 5.09 -6.33
C GLU A 37 7.60 5.50 -5.05
N THR A 38 7.27 4.87 -3.92
CA THR A 38 7.86 5.24 -2.63
C THR A 38 9.27 4.67 -2.44
N TRP A 39 9.53 3.41 -2.86
CA TRP A 39 10.72 2.66 -2.42
C TRP A 39 11.63 2.10 -3.51
N ASP A 40 11.23 2.16 -4.77
CA ASP A 40 12.06 1.65 -5.86
C ASP A 40 13.35 2.47 -5.99
N LYS A 41 14.45 1.78 -6.32
CA LYS A 41 15.77 2.40 -6.48
C LYS A 41 16.38 1.92 -7.79
N PRO A 42 17.06 2.78 -8.56
CA PRO A 42 17.58 2.44 -9.89
C PRO A 42 18.47 1.19 -9.94
N ASN A 43 19.18 0.89 -8.85
CA ASN A 43 20.11 -0.25 -8.77
C ASN A 43 19.59 -1.39 -7.87
N GLN A 44 18.42 -1.22 -7.25
CA GLN A 44 17.86 -2.16 -6.29
C GLN A 44 16.34 -2.20 -6.52
N PRO A 45 15.87 -2.92 -7.56
CA PRO A 45 14.46 -2.94 -7.89
C PRO A 45 13.66 -3.57 -6.74
N LEU A 46 12.49 -3.01 -6.47
CA LEU A 46 11.57 -3.57 -5.49
C LEU A 46 10.85 -4.78 -6.11
N THR A 47 10.69 -5.85 -5.35
CA THR A 47 9.82 -6.97 -5.73
C THR A 47 8.74 -7.14 -4.68
N LEU A 48 7.51 -7.46 -5.12
CA LEU A 48 6.33 -7.55 -4.28
C LEU A 48 5.67 -8.93 -4.45
N PRO A 49 6.19 -9.98 -3.80
CA PRO A 49 5.74 -11.35 -4.07
C PRO A 49 4.31 -11.63 -3.57
N VAL A 50 3.84 -10.92 -2.54
CA VAL A 50 2.48 -11.04 -2.00
C VAL A 50 1.91 -9.65 -1.75
N ILE A 51 0.69 -9.42 -2.22
CA ILE A 51 -0.13 -8.26 -1.86
C ILE A 51 -1.52 -8.79 -1.50
N VAL A 52 -1.95 -8.53 -0.27
CA VAL A 52 -3.31 -8.87 0.20
C VAL A 52 -4.03 -7.61 0.65
N ILE A 53 -5.33 -7.53 0.36
CA ILE A 53 -6.16 -6.36 0.64
C ILE A 53 -7.44 -6.80 1.35
N HIS A 54 -7.79 -6.11 2.43
CA HIS A 54 -9.04 -6.32 3.17
C HIS A 54 -9.54 -5.00 3.77
N GLN A 55 -10.77 -4.60 3.40
CA GLN A 55 -11.48 -3.44 3.97
C GLN A 55 -10.65 -2.14 4.05
N GLY A 56 -9.96 -1.80 2.96
CA GLY A 56 -9.16 -0.56 2.85
C GLY A 56 -7.82 -0.61 3.59
N MET A 57 -7.39 -1.80 4.04
CA MET A 57 -6.05 -2.07 4.54
C MET A 57 -5.37 -3.07 3.60
N ALA A 58 -4.07 -2.93 3.40
CA ALA A 58 -3.29 -3.85 2.58
C ALA A 58 -1.99 -4.24 3.28
N ILE A 59 -1.55 -5.48 3.08
CA ILE A 59 -0.19 -5.89 3.41
C ILE A 59 0.51 -6.28 2.12
N ALA A 60 1.67 -5.68 1.89
CA ALA A 60 2.57 -6.03 0.80
C ALA A 60 3.88 -6.58 1.37
N ASP A 61 4.19 -7.83 1.03
CA ASP A 61 5.54 -8.36 1.19
C ASP A 61 6.43 -7.67 0.17
N TRP A 62 7.63 -7.26 0.59
CA TRP A 62 8.59 -6.64 -0.30
C TRP A 62 9.98 -7.22 -0.09
N ILE A 63 10.75 -7.28 -1.18
CA ILE A 63 12.16 -7.68 -1.19
C ILE A 63 12.93 -6.72 -2.10
N GLN A 64 14.07 -6.22 -1.60
CA GLN A 64 15.04 -5.39 -2.31
C GLN A 64 16.44 -5.88 -1.90
N ASP A 65 17.17 -6.47 -2.85
CA ASP A 65 18.44 -7.18 -2.62
C ASP A 65 18.34 -8.29 -1.55
N ASP A 66 19.14 -8.21 -0.49
CA ASP A 66 19.17 -9.11 0.66
C ASP A 66 18.14 -8.76 1.74
N LYS A 67 17.41 -7.66 1.58
CA LYS A 67 16.45 -7.16 2.57
C LYS A 67 15.03 -7.38 2.10
N GLY A 68 14.15 -7.65 3.04
CA GLY A 68 12.72 -7.71 2.78
C GLY A 68 11.94 -7.48 4.06
N GLY A 69 10.63 -7.33 3.93
CA GLY A 69 9.72 -7.12 5.05
C GLY A 69 8.27 -7.07 4.60
N ARG A 70 7.41 -6.67 5.53
CA ARG A 70 5.98 -6.43 5.30
C ARG A 70 5.68 -4.95 5.46
N ALA A 71 4.94 -4.41 4.52
CA ALA A 71 4.41 -3.06 4.55
C ALA A 71 2.91 -3.12 4.86
N LEU A 72 2.46 -2.42 5.89
CA LEU A 72 1.03 -2.20 6.13
C LEU A 72 0.63 -0.87 5.51
N LEU A 73 -0.31 -0.89 4.58
CA LEU A 73 -0.85 0.29 3.92
C LEU A 73 -2.33 0.48 4.28
N LYS A 74 -2.77 1.75 4.21
CA LYS A 74 -4.17 2.12 4.37
C LYS A 74 -4.62 2.97 3.19
N TYR A 75 -5.79 2.67 2.66
CA TYR A 75 -6.42 3.46 1.62
C TYR A 75 -6.98 4.74 2.21
N HIS A 76 -6.74 5.86 1.52
CA HIS A 76 -7.28 7.18 1.86
C HIS A 76 -8.27 7.62 0.78
N PRO A 77 -9.59 7.38 0.96
CA PRO A 77 -10.61 7.71 -0.03
C PRO A 77 -10.63 9.17 -0.46
N ALA A 78 -10.29 10.10 0.45
CA ALA A 78 -10.25 11.53 0.17
C ALA A 78 -9.18 11.94 -0.87
N HIS A 79 -8.14 11.11 -1.04
CA HIS A 79 -7.05 11.35 -2.00
C HIS A 79 -6.93 10.23 -3.03
N GLN A 80 -7.80 9.22 -2.96
CA GLN A 80 -7.76 8.01 -3.79
C GLN A 80 -6.37 7.35 -3.85
N HIS A 81 -5.70 7.28 -2.70
CA HIS A 81 -4.27 6.95 -2.61
C HIS A 81 -4.02 5.99 -1.45
N TRP A 82 -3.03 5.11 -1.61
CA TRP A 82 -2.59 4.23 -0.52
C TRP A 82 -1.46 4.87 0.27
N HIS A 83 -1.46 4.72 1.59
CA HIS A 83 -0.37 5.25 2.41
C HIS A 83 0.24 4.16 3.25
N THR A 84 1.56 4.00 3.17
CA THR A 84 2.29 3.09 4.05
C THR A 84 2.28 3.61 5.48
N LEU A 85 1.63 2.88 6.37
CA LEU A 85 1.55 3.21 7.79
C LEU A 85 2.83 2.81 8.51
N LEU A 86 3.31 1.59 8.24
CA LEU A 86 4.46 1.02 8.91
C LEU A 86 5.09 -0.11 8.07
N CYS A 87 6.37 -0.35 8.30
CA CYS A 87 7.08 -1.55 7.87
C CYS A 87 7.45 -2.40 9.07
N GLY A 88 7.33 -3.71 8.94
CA GLY A 88 7.72 -4.66 9.97
C GLY A 88 8.18 -5.99 9.40
N GLY A 89 8.60 -6.88 10.30
CA GLY A 89 8.88 -8.28 9.98
C GLY A 89 7.69 -9.17 10.31
N SER A 90 7.95 -10.25 11.05
CA SER A 90 6.94 -11.23 11.48
C SER A 90 5.80 -10.63 12.31
N GLU A 91 5.99 -9.47 12.94
CA GLU A 91 4.96 -8.82 13.77
C GLU A 91 3.66 -8.53 13.00
N LEU A 92 3.75 -8.31 11.68
CA LEU A 92 2.60 -8.00 10.82
C LEU A 92 1.79 -9.21 10.37
N THR A 93 2.23 -10.42 10.73
CA THR A 93 1.42 -11.63 10.59
C THR A 93 0.45 -11.80 11.77
N SER A 94 0.61 -11.01 12.84
CA SER A 94 -0.24 -11.05 14.03
C SER A 94 -1.39 -10.03 13.95
N SER A 95 -2.62 -10.50 14.12
CA SER A 95 -3.81 -9.64 14.19
C SER A 95 -3.67 -8.55 15.24
N ARG A 96 -2.97 -8.80 16.36
CA ARG A 96 -2.79 -7.83 17.44
C ARG A 96 -2.08 -6.55 16.99
N HIS A 97 -1.10 -6.65 16.09
CA HIS A 97 -0.40 -5.49 15.56
C HIS A 97 -1.26 -4.71 14.55
N LEU A 98 -2.10 -5.44 13.80
CA LEU A 98 -3.07 -4.84 12.87
C LEU A 98 -4.18 -4.10 13.64
N GLU A 99 -4.65 -4.66 14.75
CA GLU A 99 -5.57 -3.99 15.67
C GLU A 99 -4.96 -2.71 16.25
N ALA A 100 -3.69 -2.76 16.67
CA ALA A 100 -2.97 -1.58 17.15
C ALA A 100 -2.77 -0.51 16.05
N ALA A 101 -2.85 -0.89 14.77
CA ALA A 101 -2.86 0.03 13.63
C ALA A 101 -4.27 0.59 13.31
N GLY A 102 -5.28 0.22 14.09
CA GLY A 102 -6.64 0.77 14.02
C GLY A 102 -7.65 -0.11 13.28
N MET A 103 -7.34 -1.38 13.03
CA MET A 103 -8.31 -2.34 12.50
C MET A 103 -9.24 -2.88 13.59
N SER A 104 -10.44 -3.31 13.21
CA SER A 104 -11.28 -4.13 14.09
C SER A 104 -10.62 -5.51 14.27
N SER A 105 -10.90 -6.20 15.37
CA SER A 105 -10.31 -7.54 15.60
C SER A 105 -10.72 -8.55 14.52
N ALA A 106 -11.97 -8.47 14.04
CA ALA A 106 -12.45 -9.35 12.95
C ALA A 106 -11.68 -9.09 11.64
N ASP A 107 -11.51 -7.83 11.25
CA ASP A 107 -10.81 -7.47 10.02
C ASP A 107 -9.31 -7.77 10.11
N ALA A 108 -8.71 -7.56 11.29
CA ALA A 108 -7.32 -7.88 11.55
C ALA A 108 -7.04 -9.39 11.43
N GLN A 109 -7.95 -10.23 11.97
CA GLN A 109 -7.85 -11.68 11.84
C GLN A 109 -8.02 -12.12 10.38
N ALA A 110 -8.98 -11.54 9.66
CA ALA A 110 -9.21 -11.85 8.25
C ALA A 110 -7.98 -11.49 7.39
N LEU A 111 -7.42 -10.29 7.56
CA LEU A 111 -6.25 -9.85 6.81
C LEU A 111 -5.00 -10.69 7.13
N ALA A 112 -4.78 -11.02 8.40
CA ALA A 112 -3.67 -11.89 8.81
C ALA A 112 -3.80 -13.31 8.22
N ALA A 113 -5.01 -13.88 8.21
CA ALA A 113 -5.26 -15.19 7.61
C ALA A 113 -5.08 -15.16 6.09
N LEU A 114 -5.54 -14.10 5.41
CA LEU A 114 -5.31 -13.90 3.98
C LEU A 114 -3.82 -13.86 3.66
N LEU A 115 -3.04 -13.08 4.41
CA LEU A 115 -1.58 -13.02 4.25
C LEU A 115 -0.95 -14.41 4.40
N GLN A 116 -1.23 -15.10 5.51
CA GLN A 116 -0.65 -16.42 5.78
C GLN A 116 -0.96 -17.46 4.70
N ASN A 117 -2.15 -17.40 4.10
CA ASN A 117 -2.53 -18.30 3.00
C ASN A 117 -1.70 -18.01 1.74
N HIS A 118 -1.53 -16.75 1.38
CA HIS A 118 -0.73 -16.37 0.20
C HIS A 118 0.78 -16.57 0.42
N GLU A 119 1.28 -16.42 1.65
CA GLU A 119 2.70 -16.68 1.99
C GLU A 119 3.08 -18.17 1.90
N GLN A 120 2.10 -19.08 1.76
CA GLN A 120 2.38 -20.50 1.49
C GLN A 120 2.97 -20.72 0.09
N ASP A 121 2.67 -19.82 -0.86
CA ASP A 121 3.18 -19.89 -2.23
C ASP A 121 4.63 -19.34 -2.35
N LEU A 122 5.17 -18.76 -1.28
CA LEU A 122 6.54 -18.26 -1.25
C LEU A 122 7.57 -19.40 -1.19
N THR A 123 8.66 -19.20 -1.92
CA THR A 123 9.87 -20.01 -1.74
C THR A 123 10.51 -19.76 -0.38
N ASP A 124 11.29 -20.71 0.12
CA ASP A 124 11.99 -20.56 1.40
C ASP A 124 12.96 -19.37 1.42
N ASP A 125 13.64 -19.09 0.30
CA ASP A 125 14.52 -17.91 0.16
C ASP A 125 13.73 -16.59 0.30
N GLN A 126 12.58 -16.48 -0.38
CA GLN A 126 11.72 -15.29 -0.27
C GLN A 126 11.22 -15.11 1.16
N ARG A 127 10.71 -16.18 1.79
CA ARG A 127 10.22 -16.15 3.17
C ARG A 127 11.32 -15.70 4.14
N GLN A 128 12.53 -16.24 3.99
CA GLN A 128 13.67 -15.88 4.83
C GLN A 128 14.09 -14.40 4.66
N ARG A 129 14.06 -13.87 3.44
CA ARG A 129 14.34 -12.45 3.18
C ARG A 129 13.26 -11.54 3.77
N ILE A 130 11.98 -11.89 3.61
CA ILE A 130 10.87 -11.12 4.17
C ILE A 130 10.95 -11.10 5.71
N ASP A 131 11.30 -12.22 6.35
CA ASP A 131 11.46 -12.29 7.82
C ASP A 131 12.81 -11.74 8.33
N SER A 132 13.69 -11.30 7.43
CA SER A 132 14.98 -10.71 7.81
C SER A 132 14.83 -9.34 8.50
N PHE A 133 13.73 -8.62 8.24
CA PHE A 133 13.45 -7.36 8.93
C PHE A 133 13.21 -7.61 10.43
N LYS A 134 14.12 -7.12 11.27
CA LYS A 134 13.96 -7.13 12.72
C LYS A 134 13.55 -5.75 13.20
N GLY A 135 12.27 -5.58 13.54
CA GLY A 135 11.72 -4.35 14.12
C GLY A 135 10.40 -3.89 13.47
N VAL A 136 9.92 -2.72 13.89
CA VAL A 136 8.79 -2.01 13.27
C VAL A 136 9.18 -0.54 13.10
N VAL A 137 9.13 -0.03 11.87
CA VAL A 137 9.31 1.40 11.55
C VAL A 137 7.96 1.97 11.21
N LYS A 138 7.50 2.96 11.98
CA LYS A 138 6.28 3.71 11.67
C LYS A 138 6.62 4.91 10.80
N PHE A 139 5.96 5.07 9.67
CA PHE A 139 6.07 6.30 8.90
C PHE A 139 5.24 7.37 9.60
N SER A 140 5.91 8.42 10.08
CA SER A 140 5.23 9.59 10.60
C SER A 140 4.84 10.49 9.42
N LYS A 141 3.63 11.05 9.46
CA LYS A 141 3.10 11.98 8.47
C LYS A 141 4.09 13.13 8.21
N GLY A 142 4.77 13.12 7.06
CA GLY A 142 5.71 14.17 6.68
C GLY A 142 5.04 15.27 5.86
N LYS A 143 5.16 16.53 6.30
CA LYS A 143 5.45 17.77 5.51
C LYS A 143 5.91 18.88 6.49
N PRO A 144 6.76 19.86 6.12
CA PRO A 144 7.41 20.13 4.82
C PRO A 144 8.95 20.20 4.88
N VAL A 145 9.59 20.04 3.72
CA VAL A 145 10.94 20.55 3.48
C VAL A 145 10.93 22.08 3.59
N SER A 146 11.68 22.61 4.53
CA SER A 146 12.30 23.93 4.39
C SER A 146 13.73 23.79 4.83
N SER A 147 14.57 23.37 3.89
CA SER A 147 16.02 23.58 3.98
C SER A 147 16.26 25.07 3.81
N THR A 148 15.93 25.87 4.83
CA THR A 148 16.46 27.23 4.90
C THR A 148 17.93 27.12 5.28
N ALA A 149 18.72 27.66 4.39
CA ALA A 149 20.16 27.58 4.27
C ALA A 149 20.95 27.68 5.59
N HIS A 150 22.08 26.99 5.57
CA HIS A 150 23.17 27.11 6.53
C HIS A 150 23.56 28.57 6.71
N ASP A 151 23.26 29.14 7.88
CA ASP A 151 23.94 30.34 8.36
C ASP A 151 25.38 29.93 8.70
N MET A 152 26.29 30.18 7.76
CA MET A 152 27.71 29.97 7.97
C MET A 152 28.20 31.05 8.92
N HIS A 153 28.47 30.61 10.15
CA HIS A 153 29.21 31.30 11.18
C HIS A 153 30.57 31.77 10.64
N GLY A 154 30.64 33.05 10.23
CA GLY A 154 31.86 33.72 9.79
C GLY A 154 32.33 34.71 10.84
N ASP A 155 32.76 34.20 11.99
CA ASP A 155 33.57 34.95 12.94
C ASP A 155 34.92 35.28 12.26
N THR A 156 35.15 36.56 11.95
CA THR A 156 36.49 37.05 11.63
C THR A 156 36.83 38.17 12.61
N HIS A 157 37.71 37.81 13.54
CA HIS A 157 38.43 38.68 14.45
C HIS A 157 39.24 39.77 13.73
N GLY A 158 39.42 40.93 14.38
CA GLY A 158 40.77 41.51 14.51
C GLY A 158 40.98 42.97 14.09
N HIS A 159 41.16 43.79 15.13
CA HIS A 159 41.86 45.09 15.26
C HIS A 159 41.18 46.37 14.76
#